data_AF-A0A947KYU5-F1
#
_entry.id   AF-A0A947KYU5-F1
#
_cell.length_a   1.000
_cell.length_b   1.000
_cell.length_c   1.000
_cell.angle_alpha   90.00
_cell.angle_beta   90.00
_cell.angle_gamma   90.00
#
_symmetry.space_group_name_H-M   'P 1'
#
loop_
_entity.id
_entity.type
_entity.pdbx_description
1 polymer ?
#
loop_
_entity_poly.entity_id
_entity_poly.type
_entity_poly.pdbx_seq_one_letter_code
_entity_poly.pdbx_strand_id
1 'polypeptide(L)'
;MKVHKKILGSIALSSLLLIGFSGCGSDDTAAAPAAAESTISPYQRIAVLSGTWAEVPAVADTIASYVVTTDESNVSGLGYPTNWVVAGANPASGETYETTDLLPIPGMGSAITGTSRVIELCNGAYATQATNTGRFHGSALPCEVSVHSDGTNIYVDMLDADAIFSVFFSDLNDTQKTGLKSVASQVKSEIRGMVVAALDDNNETYTESTLAMGPKWDTADIERLSYKSPYTVYSYKLQSGAAFVKGTDDKALAAKIIEILGDDTSTAENRVPGLSNASAWRSGRPEPLAIPGVFVAEACSPKYAKMATKLGNEYITALPCEITVYVDENDPTGETLSISFLNPNFMFGTMFEGAVEKALADEVLTKADAVLYSTLADKVFADLRMIVDEAVQTSSLGTLVTTPVIVAP
;
A
#
# COMPACT_ATOMS: atom_id res chain seq x y z
N MET A 1 2.82 -12.94 41.55
CA MET A 1 3.39 -11.62 41.95
C MET A 1 4.90 -11.73 42.02
N LYS A 2 5.62 -11.32 40.98
CA LYS A 2 7.08 -11.13 41.01
C LYS A 2 7.38 -9.70 40.55
N VAL A 3 7.67 -8.84 41.52
CA VAL A 3 8.08 -7.44 41.34
C VAL A 3 9.51 -7.44 40.82
N HIS A 4 9.75 -6.90 39.63
CA HIS A 4 11.10 -6.62 39.13
C HIS A 4 11.41 -5.13 39.34
N LYS A 5 12.46 -4.87 40.14
CA LYS A 5 13.05 -3.55 40.37
C LYS A 5 13.92 -3.17 39.18
N LYS A 6 13.64 -2.03 38.54
CA LYS A 6 14.57 -1.34 37.64
C LYS A 6 15.64 -0.62 38.47
N ILE A 7 16.91 -0.89 38.17
CA ILE A 7 18.05 -0.10 38.62
C ILE A 7 18.34 0.91 37.50
N LEU A 8 18.32 2.20 37.86
CA LEU A 8 18.72 3.34 37.04
C LEU A 8 20.16 3.72 37.36
N GLY A 9 20.90 4.14 36.33
CA GLY A 9 22.12 4.93 36.44
C GLY A 9 23.14 4.52 35.39
N SER A 10 23.86 5.41 34.70
CA SER A 10 23.80 6.86 34.58
C SER A 10 24.60 7.24 33.33
N ILE A 11 24.31 8.43 32.85
CA ILE A 11 24.93 9.20 31.77
C ILE A 11 26.47 9.21 31.86
N ALA A 12 27.13 9.06 30.71
CA ALA A 12 28.46 9.62 30.48
C ALA A 12 28.55 10.20 29.05
N LEU A 13 28.43 11.53 29.02
CA LEU A 13 28.76 12.42 27.92
C LEU A 13 30.29 12.43 27.77
N SER A 14 30.83 12.16 26.58
CA SER A 14 32.22 12.54 26.26
C SER A 14 32.38 12.82 24.78
N SER A 15 32.42 14.12 24.50
CA SER A 15 32.99 14.75 23.33
C SER A 15 34.48 14.45 23.22
N LEU A 16 34.96 14.14 22.02
CA LEU A 16 36.35 14.36 21.66
C LEU A 16 36.46 14.78 20.18
N LEU A 17 36.62 16.09 19.98
CA LEU A 17 37.23 16.68 18.80
C LEU A 17 38.71 16.26 18.79
N LEU A 18 39.19 15.79 17.65
CA LEU A 18 40.62 15.76 17.33
C LEU A 18 40.82 16.42 15.95
N ILE A 19 41.23 17.69 16.00
CA ILE A 19 41.83 18.41 14.88
C ILE A 19 43.31 18.02 14.84
N GLY A 20 43.79 17.57 13.68
CA GLY A 20 45.20 17.36 13.41
C GLY A 20 45.53 17.78 11.99
N PHE A 21 46.21 18.93 11.84
CA PHE A 21 46.94 19.30 10.62
C PHE A 21 48.41 18.92 10.80
N SER A 22 48.97 18.19 9.83
CA SER A 22 50.24 18.48 9.12
C SER A 22 50.87 17.20 8.55
N GLY A 23 51.23 17.24 7.28
CA GLY A 23 52.03 16.20 6.62
C GLY A 23 52.07 16.35 5.10
N CYS A 24 53.07 17.06 4.58
CA CYS A 24 53.48 16.95 3.18
C CYS A 24 54.11 15.57 2.96
N GLY A 25 53.40 14.68 2.26
CA GLY A 25 53.91 13.38 1.83
C GLY A 25 53.24 13.02 0.51
N SER A 26 54.03 12.95 -0.54
CA SER A 26 53.66 12.46 -1.86
C SER A 26 53.48 10.94 -1.79
N ASP A 27 52.25 10.46 -1.82
CA ASP A 27 51.90 9.05 -2.03
C ASP A 27 50.46 8.95 -2.57
N ASP A 28 50.27 7.99 -3.48
CA ASP A 28 49.04 7.66 -4.20
C ASP A 28 47.79 7.71 -3.30
N THR A 29 46.98 8.76 -3.46
CA THR A 29 45.65 8.82 -2.85
C THR A 29 44.76 7.82 -3.57
N ALA A 30 44.73 6.58 -3.08
CA ALA A 30 43.57 5.73 -3.23
C ALA A 30 42.35 6.55 -2.79
N ALA A 31 41.50 6.90 -3.75
CA ALA A 31 40.27 7.63 -3.49
C ALA A 31 39.55 6.92 -2.35
N ALA A 32 39.22 7.67 -1.29
CA ALA A 32 38.38 7.14 -0.23
C ALA A 32 37.17 6.46 -0.90
N PRO A 33 36.79 5.23 -0.48
CA PRO A 33 35.64 4.57 -1.07
C PRO A 33 34.48 5.55 -1.00
N ALA A 34 33.89 5.86 -2.17
CA ALA A 34 32.74 6.74 -2.26
C ALA A 34 31.74 6.27 -1.19
N ALA A 35 31.30 7.18 -0.34
CA ALA A 35 30.30 6.87 0.67
C ALA A 35 29.15 6.16 -0.05
N ALA A 36 28.84 4.93 0.36
CA ALA A 36 27.76 4.17 -0.26
C ALA A 36 26.50 5.02 -0.20
N GLU A 37 25.92 5.31 -1.36
CA GLU A 37 24.69 6.10 -1.42
C GLU A 37 23.59 5.36 -0.64
N SER A 38 22.87 6.10 0.19
CA SER A 38 21.77 5.54 0.97
C SER A 38 20.61 5.23 0.04
N THR A 39 20.32 3.95 -0.17
CA THR A 39 19.15 3.49 -0.94
C THR A 39 17.95 3.26 -0.02
N ILE A 40 16.74 3.47 -0.56
CA ILE A 40 15.46 3.08 0.06
C ILE A 40 14.78 1.98 -0.75
N SER A 41 13.90 1.21 -0.12
CA SER A 41 13.14 0.12 -0.76
C SER A 41 11.67 0.20 -0.39
N PRO A 42 10.76 -0.20 -1.30
CA PRO A 42 9.32 -0.09 -1.06
C PRO A 42 8.77 -1.07 -0.03
N TYR A 43 9.51 -2.14 0.28
CA TYR A 43 9.06 -3.19 1.19
C TYR A 43 10.02 -3.35 2.35
N GLN A 44 9.48 -3.59 3.54
CA GLN A 44 10.27 -3.87 4.73
C GLN A 44 9.69 -5.04 5.51
N ARG A 45 10.56 -5.98 5.91
CA ARG A 45 10.20 -7.03 6.87
C ARG A 45 10.26 -6.49 8.28
N ILE A 46 9.17 -6.65 9.02
CA ILE A 46 9.05 -6.26 10.43
C ILE A 46 9.41 -7.43 11.35
N ALA A 47 8.90 -8.63 11.06
CA ALA A 47 9.07 -9.78 11.96
C ALA A 47 9.13 -11.11 11.20
N VAL A 48 9.81 -12.08 11.82
CA VAL A 48 9.86 -13.49 11.41
C VAL A 48 9.43 -14.36 12.59
N LEU A 49 8.43 -15.21 12.39
CA LEU A 49 7.96 -16.19 13.36
C LEU A 49 8.17 -17.61 12.80
N SER A 50 8.27 -18.60 13.68
CA SER A 50 8.18 -20.01 13.26
C SER A 50 6.70 -20.37 13.08
N GLY A 51 6.34 -21.01 11.97
CA GLY A 51 4.95 -21.38 11.70
C GLY A 51 4.67 -21.59 10.22
N THR A 52 3.49 -22.11 9.92
CA THR A 52 3.06 -22.49 8.57
C THR A 52 1.94 -21.58 8.07
N TRP A 53 1.40 -21.91 6.89
CA TRP A 53 0.22 -21.24 6.34
C TRP A 53 -1.04 -21.36 7.20
N ALA A 54 -1.13 -22.38 8.06
CA ALA A 54 -2.30 -22.58 8.92
C ALA A 54 -2.41 -21.50 10.01
N GLU A 55 -1.27 -20.97 10.47
CA GLU A 55 -1.21 -19.97 11.53
C GLU A 55 -1.27 -18.52 11.01
N VAL A 56 -1.08 -18.29 9.70
CA VAL A 56 -1.12 -16.95 9.09
C VAL A 56 -2.37 -16.15 9.46
N PRO A 57 -3.61 -16.69 9.39
CA PRO A 57 -4.80 -15.94 9.77
C PRO A 57 -4.79 -15.50 11.24
N ALA A 58 -4.29 -16.34 12.15
CA ALA A 58 -4.25 -16.03 13.58
C ALA A 58 -3.24 -14.91 13.87
N VAL A 59 -2.05 -14.95 13.27
CA VAL A 59 -1.05 -13.89 13.43
C VAL A 59 -1.56 -12.56 12.87
N ALA A 60 -2.23 -12.58 11.72
CA ALA A 60 -2.80 -11.37 11.14
C ALA A 60 -3.93 -10.80 12.01
N ASP A 61 -4.78 -11.66 12.56
CA ASP A 61 -5.86 -11.26 13.46
C ASP A 61 -5.32 -10.69 14.78
N THR A 62 -4.24 -11.25 15.32
CA THR A 62 -3.53 -10.70 16.48
C THR A 62 -3.11 -9.25 16.25
N ILE A 63 -2.50 -8.95 15.10
CA ILE A 63 -2.06 -7.59 14.76
C ILE A 63 -3.26 -6.66 14.56
N ALA A 64 -4.26 -7.08 13.78
CA ALA A 64 -5.43 -6.26 13.50
C ALA A 64 -6.26 -5.97 14.77
N SER A 65 -6.49 -6.99 15.60
CA SER A 65 -7.19 -6.85 16.88
C SER A 65 -6.47 -5.90 17.83
N TYR A 66 -5.13 -5.91 17.84
CA TYR A 66 -4.36 -4.97 18.63
C TYR A 66 -4.68 -3.52 18.25
N VAL A 67 -4.61 -3.19 16.96
CA VAL A 67 -4.91 -1.83 16.44
C VAL A 67 -6.34 -1.41 16.78
N VAL A 68 -7.31 -2.32 16.66
CA VAL A 68 -8.73 -1.99 16.89
C VAL A 68 -9.05 -1.77 18.37
N THR A 69 -8.39 -2.51 19.26
CA THR A 69 -8.77 -2.56 20.69
C THR A 69 -7.86 -1.74 21.60
N THR A 70 -6.73 -1.27 21.08
CA THR A 70 -5.72 -0.57 21.85
C THR A 70 -5.80 0.93 21.57
N ASP A 71 -5.88 1.72 22.63
CA ASP A 71 -5.61 3.16 22.53
C ASP A 71 -4.11 3.40 22.63
N GLU A 72 -3.44 3.58 21.49
CA GLU A 72 -1.98 3.66 21.39
C GLU A 72 -1.40 4.91 22.08
N SER A 73 -2.22 5.94 22.31
CA SER A 73 -1.81 7.12 23.06
C SER A 73 -1.61 6.83 24.54
N ASN A 74 -2.26 5.79 25.05
CA ASN A 74 -2.24 5.37 26.45
C ASN A 74 -1.32 4.16 26.70
N VAL A 75 -0.70 3.60 25.65
CA VAL A 75 0.30 2.53 25.78
C VAL A 75 1.67 3.12 26.09
N SER A 76 2.25 2.68 27.21
CA SER A 76 3.59 3.11 27.62
C SER A 76 4.64 2.65 26.60
N GLY A 77 5.25 3.61 25.90
CA GLY A 77 6.32 3.35 24.92
C GLY A 77 5.89 3.52 23.47
N LEU A 78 4.59 3.63 23.18
CA LEU A 78 4.07 4.02 21.85
C LEU A 78 3.79 5.53 21.83
N GLY A 79 2.76 5.99 22.55
CA GLY A 79 2.45 7.42 22.65
C GLY A 79 2.06 8.06 21.32
N TYR A 80 1.52 7.27 20.40
CA TYR A 80 1.12 7.69 19.06
C TYR A 80 -0.18 8.49 19.08
N PRO A 81 -0.46 9.32 18.07
CA PRO A 81 -1.79 9.91 17.91
C PRO A 81 -2.83 8.80 17.83
N THR A 82 -3.91 8.91 18.61
CA THR A 82 -5.06 7.98 18.52
C THR A 82 -5.65 8.00 17.11
N ASN A 83 -6.48 7.00 16.79
CA ASN A 83 -7.27 6.86 15.55
C ASN A 83 -6.62 6.04 14.43
N TRP A 84 -5.72 5.12 14.75
CA TRP A 84 -5.45 4.02 13.83
C TRP A 84 -6.67 3.10 13.74
N VAL A 85 -7.03 2.74 12.53
CA VAL A 85 -8.15 1.83 12.25
C VAL A 85 -7.75 0.78 11.22
N VAL A 86 -8.39 -0.38 11.30
CA VAL A 86 -8.25 -1.45 10.30
C VAL A 86 -9.41 -1.34 9.33
N ALA A 87 -9.16 -1.43 8.03
CA ALA A 87 -10.21 -1.56 7.01
C ALA A 87 -11.28 -0.44 7.02
N GLY A 88 -10.94 0.73 7.56
CA GLY A 88 -11.89 1.82 7.73
C GLY A 88 -12.94 1.58 8.81
N ALA A 89 -12.86 0.48 9.56
CA ALA A 89 -13.71 0.23 10.72
C ALA A 89 -13.53 1.38 11.70
N ASN A 90 -14.61 2.11 11.97
CA ASN A 90 -14.60 3.21 12.92
C ASN A 90 -15.32 2.81 14.23
N PRO A 91 -14.57 2.42 15.29
CA PRO A 91 -15.16 2.04 16.57
C PRO A 91 -16.02 3.15 17.17
N ALA A 92 -15.73 4.43 16.87
CA ALA A 92 -16.48 5.57 17.37
C ALA A 92 -17.88 5.69 16.73
N SER A 93 -18.10 5.14 15.53
CA SER A 93 -19.43 5.00 14.92
C SER A 93 -20.09 3.65 15.18
N GLY A 94 -19.48 2.81 16.02
CA GLY A 94 -19.98 1.48 16.36
C GLY A 94 -19.71 0.42 15.28
N GLU A 95 -18.86 0.74 14.30
CA GLU A 95 -18.35 -0.25 13.34
C GLU A 95 -17.28 -1.09 14.03
N THR A 96 -17.38 -2.40 13.86
CA THR A 96 -16.41 -3.37 14.40
C THR A 96 -15.62 -3.97 13.27
N TYR A 97 -14.34 -4.22 13.53
CA TYR A 97 -13.52 -5.06 12.67
C TYR A 97 -13.98 -6.52 12.76
N GLU A 98 -14.03 -7.18 11.62
CA GLU A 98 -14.24 -8.61 11.48
C GLU A 98 -13.04 -9.24 10.77
N THR A 99 -12.69 -10.49 11.09
CA THR A 99 -11.56 -11.20 10.44
C THR A 99 -11.67 -11.29 8.91
N THR A 100 -12.89 -11.17 8.37
CA THR A 100 -13.16 -11.09 6.93
C THR A 100 -12.67 -9.79 6.28
N ASP A 101 -12.36 -8.78 7.08
CA ASP A 101 -11.78 -7.52 6.63
C ASP A 101 -10.28 -7.63 6.31
N LEU A 102 -9.65 -8.76 6.65
CA LEU A 102 -8.27 -9.05 6.29
C LEU A 102 -8.23 -9.69 4.90
N LEU A 103 -7.63 -8.98 3.94
CA LEU A 103 -7.76 -9.35 2.54
C LEU A 103 -6.98 -10.63 2.23
N PRO A 104 -7.64 -11.68 1.73
CA PRO A 104 -6.99 -12.92 1.36
C PRO A 104 -6.29 -12.78 -0.01
N ILE A 105 -4.95 -12.79 -0.01
CA ILE A 105 -4.17 -12.81 -1.26
C ILE A 105 -3.56 -14.21 -1.47
N PRO A 106 -3.65 -14.81 -2.68
CA PRO A 106 -3.03 -16.10 -2.94
C PRO A 106 -1.50 -16.05 -2.76
N GLY A 107 -0.95 -16.93 -1.91
CA GLY A 107 0.50 -17.04 -1.71
C GLY A 107 1.26 -17.65 -2.90
N MET A 108 2.59 -17.58 -2.85
CA MET A 108 3.48 -18.21 -3.85
C MET A 108 3.29 -19.72 -4.01
N GLY A 109 3.36 -20.21 -5.27
CA GLY A 109 3.68 -21.61 -5.60
C GLY A 109 2.48 -22.50 -5.98
N SER A 110 2.65 -23.34 -7.01
CA SER A 110 1.60 -24.25 -7.52
C SER A 110 1.20 -25.39 -6.57
N ALA A 111 1.96 -25.60 -5.50
CA ALA A 111 1.73 -26.62 -4.48
C ALA A 111 1.25 -26.05 -3.13
N ILE A 112 1.18 -24.72 -3.00
CA ILE A 112 0.84 -24.04 -1.75
C ILE A 112 -0.64 -23.65 -1.79
N THR A 113 -1.42 -24.27 -0.91
CA THR A 113 -2.85 -23.95 -0.70
C THR A 113 -3.06 -22.80 0.30
N GLY A 114 -1.96 -22.14 0.71
CA GLY A 114 -1.98 -21.07 1.70
C GLY A 114 -2.39 -19.73 1.11
N THR A 115 -3.05 -18.94 1.93
CA THR A 115 -3.53 -17.59 1.60
C THR A 115 -2.93 -16.64 2.61
N SER A 116 -2.24 -15.59 2.14
CA SER A 116 -1.75 -14.53 3.01
C SER A 116 -2.92 -13.70 3.55
N ARG A 117 -2.61 -12.77 4.45
CA ARG A 117 -3.55 -11.75 4.89
C ARG A 117 -2.90 -10.39 4.73
N VAL A 118 -3.60 -9.46 4.09
CA VAL A 118 -3.24 -8.04 4.09
C VAL A 118 -4.11 -7.34 5.12
N ILE A 119 -3.45 -6.60 6.00
CA ILE A 119 -4.01 -5.75 7.03
C ILE A 119 -3.85 -4.32 6.54
N GLU A 120 -4.97 -3.64 6.39
CA GLU A 120 -5.03 -2.27 5.91
C GLU A 120 -5.20 -1.32 7.09
N LEU A 121 -4.19 -0.48 7.31
CA LEU A 121 -4.08 0.41 8.46
C LEU A 121 -4.20 1.86 8.01
N CYS A 122 -5.13 2.59 8.61
CA CYS A 122 -5.34 4.00 8.30
C CYS A 122 -5.38 4.84 9.58
N ASN A 123 -4.61 5.92 9.61
CA ASN A 123 -4.78 6.97 10.60
C ASN A 123 -5.45 8.16 9.92
N GLY A 124 -6.64 8.55 10.40
CA GLY A 124 -7.43 9.61 9.77
C GLY A 124 -6.70 10.96 9.66
N ALA A 125 -5.84 11.29 10.62
CA ALA A 125 -5.08 12.55 10.59
C ALA A 125 -3.98 12.53 9.53
N TYR A 126 -3.26 11.41 9.39
CA TYR A 126 -2.23 11.25 8.36
C TYR A 126 -2.85 11.12 6.97
N ALA A 127 -3.92 10.34 6.83
CA ALA A 127 -4.66 10.22 5.58
C ALA A 127 -5.22 11.56 5.12
N THR A 128 -5.77 12.38 6.03
CA THR A 128 -6.22 13.75 5.71
C THR A 128 -5.06 14.61 5.19
N GLN A 129 -3.88 14.54 5.80
CA GLN A 129 -2.72 15.30 5.33
C GLN A 129 -2.31 14.87 3.92
N ALA A 130 -2.26 13.57 3.64
CA ALA A 130 -1.95 13.03 2.32
C ALA A 130 -2.99 13.44 1.27
N THR A 131 -4.28 13.19 1.51
CA THR A 131 -5.34 13.49 0.53
C THR A 131 -5.59 14.99 0.34
N ASN A 132 -5.19 15.84 1.29
CA ASN A 132 -5.20 17.29 1.11
C ASN A 132 -4.11 17.81 0.16
N THR A 133 -3.08 17.00 -0.12
CA THR A 133 -2.11 17.33 -1.19
C THR A 133 -2.65 17.02 -2.59
N GLY A 134 -3.66 16.15 -2.66
CA GLY A 134 -4.40 15.79 -3.87
C GLY A 134 -5.29 14.58 -3.57
N ARG A 135 -6.58 14.62 -3.95
CA ARG A 135 -7.52 13.54 -3.63
C ARG A 135 -7.20 12.23 -4.35
N PHE A 136 -6.58 12.30 -5.53
CA PHE A 136 -6.11 11.12 -6.27
C PHE A 136 -5.04 10.31 -5.51
N HIS A 137 -4.31 10.92 -4.57
CA HIS A 137 -3.40 10.22 -3.65
C HIS A 137 -4.11 9.21 -2.74
N GLY A 138 -5.45 9.25 -2.67
CA GLY A 138 -6.23 8.23 -1.98
C GLY A 138 -6.03 6.81 -2.52
N SER A 139 -5.47 6.65 -3.73
CA SER A 139 -5.15 5.34 -4.33
C SER A 139 -3.75 4.84 -3.98
N ALA A 140 -3.11 5.49 -3.00
CA ALA A 140 -1.88 5.04 -2.36
C ALA A 140 -2.10 4.78 -0.87
N LEU A 141 -3.37 4.69 -0.46
CA LEU A 141 -3.83 4.58 0.91
C LEU A 141 -4.94 3.51 0.92
N PRO A 142 -5.01 2.67 1.96
CA PRO A 142 -4.36 2.78 3.26
C PRO A 142 -2.92 2.23 3.31
N CYS A 143 -2.29 2.22 4.49
CA CYS A 143 -1.00 1.56 4.66
C CYS A 143 -1.21 0.05 4.78
N GLU A 144 -0.42 -0.75 4.06
CA GLU A 144 -0.59 -2.20 4.03
C GLU A 144 0.51 -2.94 4.81
N VAL A 145 0.07 -3.92 5.62
CA VAL A 145 0.92 -4.92 6.27
C VAL A 145 0.45 -6.30 5.81
N SER A 146 1.35 -7.14 5.30
CA SER A 146 1.04 -8.52 4.94
C SER A 146 1.57 -9.50 5.98
N VAL A 147 0.82 -10.56 6.21
CA VAL A 147 1.23 -11.76 6.92
C VAL A 147 1.17 -12.93 5.95
N HIS A 148 2.29 -13.63 5.76
CA HIS A 148 2.38 -14.76 4.85
C HIS A 148 3.39 -15.79 5.34
N SER A 149 3.49 -16.95 4.69
CA SER A 149 4.41 -18.02 5.08
C SER A 149 5.21 -18.56 3.89
N ASP A 150 6.37 -19.16 4.16
CA ASP A 150 7.08 -20.03 3.19
C ASP A 150 6.80 -21.52 3.45
N GLY A 151 5.93 -21.84 4.41
CA GLY A 151 5.61 -23.18 4.89
C GLY A 151 6.36 -23.59 6.16
N THR A 152 7.38 -22.86 6.60
CA THR A 152 8.13 -23.11 7.85
C THR A 152 8.23 -21.87 8.74
N ASN A 153 8.30 -20.68 8.14
CA ASN A 153 8.26 -19.42 8.82
C ASN A 153 7.05 -18.59 8.38
N ILE A 154 6.61 -17.71 9.27
CA ILE A 154 5.66 -16.65 9.00
C ILE A 154 6.42 -15.34 8.96
N TYR A 155 6.09 -14.50 7.98
CA TYR A 155 6.68 -13.20 7.75
C TYR A 155 5.62 -12.13 7.91
N VAL A 156 5.98 -11.06 8.60
CA VAL A 156 5.19 -9.84 8.67
C VAL A 156 5.96 -8.75 7.94
N ASP A 157 5.45 -8.36 6.78
CA ASP A 157 6.08 -7.42 5.86
C ASP A 157 5.15 -6.21 5.67
N MET A 158 5.69 -5.02 5.44
CA MET A 158 4.91 -3.80 5.20
C MET A 158 5.39 -3.04 3.96
N LEU A 159 4.50 -2.20 3.42
CA LEU A 159 4.94 -1.08 2.59
C LEU A 159 5.75 -0.08 3.42
N ASP A 160 6.96 0.23 2.98
CA ASP A 160 7.82 1.20 3.63
C ASP A 160 7.34 2.63 3.29
N ALA A 161 6.67 3.27 4.25
CA ALA A 161 6.07 4.57 4.01
C ALA A 161 7.07 5.66 3.57
N ASP A 162 8.35 5.61 4.01
CA ASP A 162 9.36 6.57 3.54
C ASP A 162 9.58 6.42 2.02
N ALA A 163 9.63 5.18 1.54
CA ALA A 163 9.81 4.88 0.12
C ALA A 163 8.56 5.19 -0.70
N ILE A 164 7.37 4.76 -0.23
CA ILE A 164 6.11 5.03 -0.91
C ILE A 164 5.86 6.53 -1.03
N PHE A 165 6.04 7.30 0.04
CA PHE A 165 5.80 8.74 -0.01
C PHE A 165 6.81 9.45 -0.92
N SER A 166 8.04 8.96 -1.00
CA SER A 166 9.06 9.54 -1.90
C SER A 166 8.73 9.34 -3.38
N VAL A 167 8.08 8.22 -3.73
CA VAL A 167 7.78 7.85 -5.11
C VAL A 167 6.38 8.28 -5.53
N PHE A 168 5.38 8.08 -4.66
CA PHE A 168 3.97 8.21 -5.01
C PHE A 168 3.46 9.64 -4.87
N PHE A 169 4.15 10.47 -4.08
CA PHE A 169 3.86 11.89 -3.88
C PHE A 169 4.97 12.76 -4.50
N SER A 170 5.54 12.26 -5.60
CA SER A 170 6.66 12.88 -6.28
C SER A 170 6.27 14.12 -7.12
N ASP A 171 4.98 14.28 -7.40
CA ASP A 171 4.32 15.44 -8.02
C ASP A 171 4.26 16.68 -7.11
N LEU A 172 4.45 16.49 -5.81
CA LEU A 172 4.36 17.57 -4.84
C LEU A 172 5.51 18.58 -4.96
N ASN A 173 5.24 19.84 -4.59
CA ASN A 173 6.30 20.83 -4.44
C ASN A 173 7.16 20.58 -3.18
N ASP A 174 8.34 21.19 -3.10
CA ASP A 174 9.30 20.97 -2.01
C ASP A 174 8.74 21.24 -0.61
N THR A 175 7.83 22.21 -0.49
CA THR A 175 7.21 22.56 0.80
C THR A 175 6.28 21.43 1.25
N GLN A 176 5.45 20.93 0.35
CA GLN A 176 4.54 19.80 0.62
C GLN A 176 5.33 18.51 0.88
N LYS A 177 6.35 18.21 0.06
CA LYS A 177 7.26 17.06 0.25
C LYS A 177 7.91 17.07 1.62
N THR A 178 8.42 18.22 2.06
CA THR A 178 9.04 18.35 3.39
C THR A 178 8.04 18.05 4.51
N GLY A 179 6.81 18.54 4.40
CA GLY A 179 5.75 18.24 5.37
C GLY A 179 5.43 16.75 5.42
N LEU A 180 5.15 16.14 4.27
CA LEU A 180 4.79 14.73 4.17
C LEU A 180 5.93 13.77 4.51
N LYS A 181 7.20 14.15 4.33
CA LYS A 181 8.33 13.30 4.73
C LYS A 181 8.30 12.97 6.22
N SER A 182 7.94 13.94 7.06
CA SER A 182 7.83 13.72 8.51
C SER A 182 6.67 12.78 8.86
N VAL A 183 5.58 12.85 8.08
CA VAL A 183 4.41 11.96 8.20
C VAL A 183 4.79 10.54 7.81
N ALA A 184 5.50 10.37 6.68
CA ALA A 184 5.96 9.07 6.19
C ALA A 184 6.80 8.33 7.24
N SER A 185 7.80 9.01 7.82
CA SER A 185 8.66 8.40 8.84
C SER A 185 7.91 8.09 10.14
N GLN A 186 6.92 8.90 10.52
CA GLN A 186 6.04 8.62 11.65
C GLN A 186 5.18 7.38 11.37
N VAL A 187 4.43 7.36 10.26
CA VAL A 187 3.61 6.23 9.82
C VAL A 187 4.40 4.91 9.84
N LYS A 188 5.60 4.90 9.25
CA LYS A 188 6.49 3.73 9.25
C LYS A 188 6.84 3.28 10.67
N SER A 189 7.25 4.22 11.53
CA SER A 189 7.64 3.91 12.90
C SER A 189 6.46 3.39 13.72
N GLU A 190 5.27 3.97 13.54
CA GLU A 190 4.06 3.63 14.28
C GLU A 190 3.52 2.27 13.88
N ILE A 191 3.40 1.98 12.57
CA ILE A 191 2.98 0.66 12.08
C ILE A 191 3.90 -0.43 12.61
N ARG A 192 5.20 -0.22 12.50
CA ARG A 192 6.20 -1.16 13.01
C ARG A 192 6.07 -1.36 14.52
N GLY A 193 5.88 -0.27 15.28
CA GLY A 193 5.67 -0.30 16.72
C GLY A 193 4.40 -1.07 17.11
N MET A 194 3.29 -0.85 16.41
CA MET A 194 2.03 -1.56 16.64
C MET A 194 2.15 -3.05 16.36
N VAL A 195 2.81 -3.45 15.27
CA VAL A 195 3.05 -4.87 14.96
C VAL A 195 3.88 -5.54 16.05
N VAL A 196 5.00 -4.93 16.45
CA VAL A 196 5.88 -5.46 17.51
C VAL A 196 5.11 -5.58 18.84
N ALA A 197 4.37 -4.54 19.22
CA ALA A 197 3.58 -4.53 20.45
C ALA A 197 2.46 -5.59 20.43
N ALA A 198 1.78 -5.78 19.30
CA ALA A 198 0.76 -6.81 19.14
C ALA A 198 1.32 -8.23 19.37
N LEU A 199 2.50 -8.51 18.82
CA LEU A 199 3.18 -9.80 18.98
C LEU A 199 3.66 -9.99 20.43
N ASP A 200 4.25 -8.95 21.03
CA ASP A 200 4.72 -8.98 22.43
C ASP A 200 3.58 -9.22 23.42
N ASP A 201 2.45 -8.50 23.29
CA ASP A 201 1.31 -8.60 24.19
C ASP A 201 0.61 -9.98 24.11
N ASN A 202 0.75 -10.66 22.97
CA ASN A 202 0.27 -12.02 22.78
C ASN A 202 1.31 -13.10 23.11
N ASN A 203 2.50 -12.72 23.60
CA ASN A 203 3.63 -13.60 23.91
C ASN A 203 4.08 -14.45 22.70
N GLU A 204 3.96 -13.90 21.49
CA GLU A 204 4.47 -14.56 20.29
C GLU A 204 6.00 -14.59 20.32
N THR A 205 6.59 -15.69 19.86
CA THR A 205 8.06 -15.79 19.72
C THR A 205 8.45 -15.42 18.30
N TYR A 206 9.15 -14.30 18.16
CA TYR A 206 9.55 -13.78 16.85
C TYR A 206 10.97 -13.19 16.87
N THR A 207 11.53 -13.01 15.68
CA THR A 207 12.73 -12.21 15.44
C THR A 207 12.33 -10.93 14.73
N GLU A 208 12.57 -9.80 15.38
CA GLU A 208 12.39 -8.48 14.78
C GLU A 208 13.36 -8.29 13.61
N SER A 209 12.90 -7.62 12.57
CA SER A 209 13.64 -7.37 11.33
C SER A 209 13.49 -5.91 10.90
N THR A 210 14.41 -5.50 10.04
CA THR A 210 14.38 -4.24 9.30
C THR A 210 14.77 -4.46 7.84
N LEU A 211 14.73 -5.71 7.37
CA LEU A 211 15.20 -6.10 6.04
C LEU A 211 14.41 -5.33 4.96
N ALA A 212 15.12 -4.48 4.23
CA ALA A 212 14.64 -3.85 3.01
C ALA A 212 14.54 -4.87 1.86
N MET A 213 13.43 -4.88 1.13
CA MET A 213 13.11 -5.86 0.10
C MET A 213 12.57 -5.19 -1.18
N GLY A 214 12.64 -5.91 -2.29
CA GLY A 214 12.29 -5.39 -3.62
C GLY A 214 13.37 -4.46 -4.20
N PRO A 215 12.98 -3.56 -5.12
CA PRO A 215 13.93 -2.64 -5.75
C PRO A 215 14.56 -1.68 -4.72
N LYS A 216 15.74 -1.17 -5.09
CA LYS A 216 16.50 -0.21 -4.28
C LYS A 216 16.66 1.06 -5.09
N TRP A 217 16.24 2.17 -4.51
CA TRP A 217 16.28 3.47 -5.17
C TRP A 217 17.23 4.41 -4.42
N ASP A 218 18.16 4.99 -5.15
CA ASP A 218 18.95 6.14 -4.68
C ASP A 218 18.23 7.46 -5.00
N THR A 219 18.91 8.59 -4.77
CA THR A 219 18.31 9.91 -5.04
C THR A 219 18.04 10.15 -6.53
N ALA A 220 18.91 9.64 -7.41
CA ALA A 220 18.76 9.79 -8.85
C ALA A 220 17.59 8.94 -9.38
N ASP A 221 17.37 7.76 -8.81
CA ASP A 221 16.19 6.94 -9.10
C ASP A 221 14.90 7.66 -8.71
N ILE A 222 14.83 8.25 -7.51
CA ILE A 222 13.65 8.99 -7.06
C ILE A 222 13.37 10.20 -7.97
N GLU A 223 14.41 10.95 -8.34
CA GLU A 223 14.27 12.05 -9.31
C GLU A 223 13.76 11.56 -10.66
N ARG A 224 14.32 10.46 -11.18
CA ARG A 224 13.87 9.83 -12.44
C ARG A 224 12.40 9.39 -12.36
N LEU A 225 11.97 8.85 -11.24
CA LEU A 225 10.60 8.40 -11.02
C LEU A 225 9.60 9.57 -10.92
N SER A 226 10.03 10.73 -10.43
CA SER A 226 9.17 11.92 -10.32
C SER A 226 8.63 12.46 -11.64
N TYR A 227 9.24 12.09 -12.77
CA TYR A 227 8.73 12.46 -14.10
C TYR A 227 7.60 11.55 -14.59
N LYS A 228 7.19 10.56 -13.79
CA LYS A 228 6.12 9.61 -14.11
C LYS A 228 5.04 9.70 -13.05
N SER A 229 3.81 9.97 -13.46
CA SER A 229 2.69 9.91 -12.53
C SER A 229 2.41 8.46 -12.13
N PRO A 230 2.33 8.15 -10.82
CA PRO A 230 1.83 6.87 -10.32
C PRO A 230 0.31 6.75 -10.49
N TYR A 231 -0.37 7.82 -10.88
CA TYR A 231 -1.83 7.89 -10.95
C TYR A 231 -2.34 8.09 -12.37
N THR A 232 -3.44 7.41 -12.69
CA THR A 232 -4.24 7.70 -13.89
C THR A 232 -5.62 8.17 -13.44
N VAL A 233 -5.97 9.42 -13.76
CA VAL A 233 -7.22 10.05 -13.32
C VAL A 233 -8.16 10.29 -14.51
N TYR A 234 -9.43 9.98 -14.30
CA TYR A 234 -10.51 10.29 -15.23
C TYR A 234 -11.58 11.11 -14.53
N SER A 235 -11.98 12.21 -15.16
CA SER A 235 -13.01 13.08 -14.62
C SER A 235 -14.28 13.00 -15.44
N TYR A 236 -15.40 13.14 -14.74
CA TYR A 236 -16.73 12.95 -15.25
C TYR A 236 -17.59 14.14 -14.83
N LYS A 237 -18.45 14.56 -15.75
CA LYS A 237 -19.53 15.51 -15.48
C LYS A 237 -20.86 14.88 -15.79
N LEU A 238 -21.91 15.29 -15.08
CA LEU A 238 -23.27 14.94 -15.47
C LEU A 238 -23.65 15.68 -16.75
N GLN A 239 -24.28 14.98 -17.70
CA GLN A 239 -24.79 15.61 -18.94
C GLN A 239 -25.79 16.74 -18.65
N SER A 240 -26.48 16.68 -17.51
CA SER A 240 -27.40 17.73 -17.05
C SER A 240 -26.70 19.01 -16.59
N GLY A 241 -25.38 18.97 -16.33
CA GLY A 241 -24.65 20.04 -15.66
C GLY A 241 -24.97 20.19 -14.17
N ALA A 242 -25.57 19.17 -13.55
CA ALA A 242 -25.81 19.18 -12.11
C ALA A 242 -24.50 18.94 -11.33
N ALA A 243 -24.41 19.55 -10.14
CA ALA A 243 -23.32 19.31 -9.20
C ALA A 243 -23.49 17.94 -8.51
N PHE A 244 -22.38 17.31 -8.19
CA PHE A 244 -22.33 16.10 -7.36
C PHE A 244 -22.41 16.44 -5.87
N VAL A 245 -23.00 15.53 -5.10
CA VAL A 245 -23.06 15.58 -3.64
C VAL A 245 -21.91 14.76 -3.06
N LYS A 246 -20.88 15.45 -2.54
CA LYS A 246 -19.73 14.83 -1.87
C LYS A 246 -20.16 13.93 -0.71
N GLY A 247 -19.52 12.77 -0.56
CA GLY A 247 -19.86 11.79 0.47
C GLY A 247 -21.05 10.89 0.10
N THR A 248 -21.78 11.25 -0.97
CA THR A 248 -22.98 10.53 -1.42
C THR A 248 -22.74 9.96 -2.82
N ASP A 249 -22.45 10.80 -3.80
CA ASP A 249 -22.35 10.37 -5.20
C ASP A 249 -21.03 9.63 -5.49
N ASP A 250 -19.92 10.09 -4.90
CA ASP A 250 -18.63 9.39 -4.93
C ASP A 250 -18.71 8.04 -4.21
N LYS A 251 -19.34 7.99 -3.03
CA LYS A 251 -19.62 6.73 -2.32
C LYS A 251 -20.48 5.79 -3.16
N ALA A 252 -21.56 6.31 -3.75
CA ALA A 252 -22.48 5.51 -4.56
C ALA A 252 -21.79 4.93 -5.80
N LEU A 253 -20.91 5.69 -6.46
CA LEU A 253 -20.15 5.18 -7.60
C LEU A 253 -19.08 4.17 -7.17
N ALA A 254 -18.38 4.39 -6.06
CA ALA A 254 -17.45 3.40 -5.51
C ALA A 254 -18.17 2.08 -5.17
N ALA A 255 -19.35 2.17 -4.55
CA ALA A 255 -20.19 1.01 -4.27
C ALA A 255 -20.66 0.32 -5.56
N LYS A 256 -20.93 1.09 -6.63
CA LYS A 256 -21.27 0.51 -7.93
C LYS A 256 -20.09 -0.23 -8.55
N ILE A 257 -18.86 0.27 -8.43
CA ILE A 257 -17.65 -0.45 -8.87
C ILE A 257 -17.54 -1.79 -8.14
N ILE A 258 -17.74 -1.80 -6.82
CA ILE A 258 -17.75 -3.03 -6.00
C ILE A 258 -18.86 -3.98 -6.44
N GLU A 259 -20.07 -3.50 -6.72
CA GLU A 259 -21.17 -4.32 -7.23
C GLU A 259 -20.81 -4.99 -8.57
N ILE A 260 -20.18 -4.25 -9.48
CA ILE A 260 -19.73 -4.78 -10.78
C ILE A 260 -18.64 -5.83 -10.58
N LEU A 261 -17.64 -5.55 -9.73
CA LEU A 261 -16.60 -6.49 -9.35
C LEU A 261 -17.20 -7.78 -8.77
N GLY A 262 -18.18 -7.64 -7.87
CA GLY A 262 -18.82 -8.73 -7.16
C GLY A 262 -17.88 -9.45 -6.19
N ASP A 263 -18.13 -10.74 -5.96
CA ASP A 263 -17.47 -11.54 -4.92
C ASP A 263 -16.95 -12.88 -5.47
N ASP A 264 -16.53 -13.79 -4.57
CA ASP A 264 -16.05 -15.13 -4.92
C ASP A 264 -17.07 -16.02 -5.64
N THR A 265 -18.36 -15.70 -5.54
CA THR A 265 -19.46 -16.47 -6.14
C THR A 265 -19.98 -15.86 -7.44
N SER A 266 -19.80 -14.55 -7.63
CA SER A 266 -20.28 -13.81 -8.79
C SER A 266 -19.30 -12.70 -9.19
N THR A 267 -18.28 -13.09 -9.95
CA THR A 267 -17.18 -12.23 -10.39
C THR A 267 -17.58 -11.25 -11.50
N ALA A 268 -16.72 -10.29 -11.82
CA ALA A 268 -16.99 -9.23 -12.79
C ALA A 268 -17.27 -9.75 -14.20
N GLU A 269 -16.74 -10.91 -14.58
CA GLU A 269 -16.95 -11.55 -15.89
C GLU A 269 -18.43 -11.86 -16.15
N ASN A 270 -19.24 -11.99 -15.09
CA ASN A 270 -20.68 -12.20 -15.22
C ASN A 270 -21.42 -10.93 -15.71
N ARG A 271 -20.77 -9.76 -15.63
CA ARG A 271 -21.38 -8.44 -15.89
C ARG A 271 -20.66 -7.68 -16.99
N VAL A 272 -19.35 -7.82 -17.09
CA VAL A 272 -18.49 -7.06 -18.02
C VAL A 272 -17.98 -7.97 -19.14
N PRO A 273 -18.54 -7.89 -20.36
CA PRO A 273 -18.02 -8.67 -21.49
C PRO A 273 -16.65 -8.16 -21.92
N GLY A 274 -15.75 -9.08 -22.29
CA GLY A 274 -14.44 -8.74 -22.85
C GLY A 274 -13.29 -8.69 -21.85
N LEU A 275 -13.55 -8.92 -20.56
CA LEU A 275 -12.49 -9.11 -19.57
C LEU A 275 -11.56 -10.27 -19.96
N SER A 276 -10.30 -10.16 -19.53
CA SER A 276 -9.29 -11.15 -19.82
C SER A 276 -9.70 -12.56 -19.35
N ASN A 277 -9.48 -13.56 -20.21
CA ASN A 277 -9.92 -14.92 -19.90
C ASN A 277 -9.39 -15.42 -18.53
N ALA A 278 -10.30 -15.95 -17.73
CA ALA A 278 -10.07 -16.48 -16.38
C ALA A 278 -9.42 -15.48 -15.39
N SER A 279 -9.62 -14.16 -15.56
CA SER A 279 -9.18 -13.17 -14.57
C SER A 279 -9.89 -13.34 -13.22
N ALA A 280 -11.17 -13.70 -13.21
CA ALA A 280 -12.02 -13.81 -12.03
C ALA A 280 -11.95 -12.55 -11.14
N TRP A 281 -12.08 -11.37 -11.74
CA TRP A 281 -12.03 -10.10 -11.01
C TRP A 281 -13.16 -10.02 -9.98
N ARG A 282 -12.82 -9.59 -8.76
CA ARG A 282 -13.73 -9.48 -7.63
C ARG A 282 -13.31 -8.34 -6.71
N SER A 283 -14.23 -7.91 -5.86
CA SER A 283 -13.95 -6.90 -4.86
C SER A 283 -13.14 -7.50 -3.72
N GLY A 284 -12.21 -6.71 -3.16
CA GLY A 284 -11.56 -7.03 -1.88
C GLY A 284 -12.53 -6.97 -0.71
N ARG A 285 -13.52 -6.08 -0.79
CA ARG A 285 -14.46 -5.76 0.30
C ARG A 285 -15.91 -5.67 -0.16
N PRO A 286 -16.90 -5.88 0.72
CA PRO A 286 -18.30 -5.70 0.39
C PRO A 286 -18.73 -4.24 0.26
N GLU A 287 -17.99 -3.31 0.87
CA GLU A 287 -18.31 -1.87 0.89
C GLU A 287 -17.07 -1.01 0.57
N PRO A 288 -17.25 0.21 0.05
CA PRO A 288 -16.12 1.11 -0.21
C PRO A 288 -15.39 1.49 1.06
N LEU A 289 -14.07 1.46 1.02
CA LEU A 289 -13.23 1.94 2.10
C LEU A 289 -13.31 3.47 2.17
N ALA A 290 -13.71 3.99 3.33
CA ALA A 290 -13.78 5.42 3.56
C ALA A 290 -12.41 5.96 4.01
N ILE A 291 -11.79 6.78 3.17
CA ILE A 291 -10.56 7.52 3.50
C ILE A 291 -10.92 9.00 3.53
N PRO A 292 -10.37 9.83 4.44
CA PRO A 292 -10.72 11.25 4.51
C PRO A 292 -10.71 11.96 3.15
N GLY A 293 -11.91 12.32 2.69
CA GLY A 293 -12.15 13.04 1.44
C GLY A 293 -12.41 12.19 0.20
N VAL A 294 -12.32 10.86 0.28
CA VAL A 294 -12.45 9.94 -0.87
C VAL A 294 -13.07 8.58 -0.48
N PHE A 295 -13.47 7.79 -1.46
CA PHE A 295 -13.84 6.38 -1.27
C PHE A 295 -12.99 5.48 -2.16
N VAL A 296 -12.52 4.36 -1.62
CA VAL A 296 -11.69 3.41 -2.36
C VAL A 296 -12.46 2.11 -2.59
N ALA A 297 -12.42 1.64 -3.83
CA ALA A 297 -12.82 0.29 -4.20
C ALA A 297 -11.56 -0.52 -4.50
N GLU A 298 -11.48 -1.70 -3.88
CA GLU A 298 -10.35 -2.61 -4.04
C GLU A 298 -10.72 -3.73 -5.01
N ALA A 299 -9.90 -3.92 -6.05
CA ALA A 299 -10.12 -4.92 -7.08
C ALA A 299 -9.00 -5.95 -7.07
N CYS A 300 -9.37 -7.24 -7.02
CA CYS A 300 -8.41 -8.33 -7.07
C CYS A 300 -8.79 -9.34 -8.15
N SER A 301 -7.82 -9.69 -8.99
CA SER A 301 -7.89 -10.85 -9.87
C SER A 301 -6.99 -11.94 -9.30
N PRO A 302 -7.52 -13.12 -8.92
CA PRO A 302 -6.69 -14.23 -8.45
C PRO A 302 -5.63 -14.67 -9.45
N LYS A 303 -5.92 -14.54 -10.75
CA LYS A 303 -4.96 -14.82 -11.82
C LYS A 303 -3.77 -13.88 -11.74
N TYR A 304 -3.99 -12.57 -11.68
CA TYR A 304 -2.91 -11.59 -11.67
C TYR A 304 -2.23 -11.48 -10.32
N ALA A 305 -2.96 -11.63 -9.21
CA ALA A 305 -2.38 -11.73 -7.87
C ALA A 305 -1.39 -12.91 -7.78
N LYS A 306 -1.76 -14.09 -8.30
CA LYS A 306 -0.83 -15.25 -8.37
C LYS A 306 0.39 -14.99 -9.24
N MET A 307 0.25 -14.21 -10.31
CA MET A 307 1.39 -13.81 -11.13
C MET A 307 2.31 -12.87 -10.34
N ALA A 308 1.77 -11.83 -9.72
CA ALA A 308 2.55 -10.92 -8.88
C ALA A 308 3.27 -11.66 -7.74
N THR A 309 2.55 -12.51 -6.99
CA THR A 309 3.17 -13.24 -5.88
C THR A 309 4.19 -14.27 -6.36
N LYS A 310 4.07 -14.87 -7.56
CA LYS A 310 5.10 -15.76 -8.12
C LYS A 310 6.49 -15.09 -8.23
N LEU A 311 6.57 -13.76 -8.28
CA LEU A 311 7.83 -13.01 -8.29
C LEU A 311 8.47 -12.90 -6.90
N GLY A 312 7.68 -13.04 -5.83
CA GLY A 312 8.08 -12.85 -4.44
C GLY A 312 6.86 -12.60 -3.54
N ASN A 313 6.89 -13.07 -2.30
CA ASN A 313 5.81 -12.78 -1.35
C ASN A 313 5.89 -11.35 -0.80
N GLU A 314 7.04 -10.68 -0.89
CA GLU A 314 7.19 -9.28 -0.53
C GLU A 314 6.25 -8.35 -1.32
N TYR A 315 5.81 -8.76 -2.52
CA TYR A 315 4.89 -8.00 -3.35
C TYR A 315 3.42 -8.10 -2.90
N ILE A 316 3.11 -8.92 -1.90
CA ILE A 316 1.74 -9.08 -1.39
C ILE A 316 1.18 -7.76 -0.85
N THR A 317 2.02 -6.91 -0.25
CA THR A 317 1.63 -5.59 0.28
C THR A 317 1.48 -4.51 -0.79
N ALA A 318 1.55 -4.87 -2.07
CA ALA A 318 1.19 -3.95 -3.16
C ALA A 318 -0.11 -4.41 -3.85
N LEU A 319 -0.91 -5.23 -3.17
CA LEU A 319 -2.14 -5.84 -3.65
C LEU A 319 -3.21 -5.72 -2.55
N PRO A 320 -4.46 -5.43 -2.89
CA PRO A 320 -5.08 -5.45 -4.23
C PRO A 320 -4.88 -4.16 -5.05
N CYS A 321 -5.52 -4.06 -6.23
CA CYS A 321 -5.54 -2.81 -6.99
C CYS A 321 -6.53 -1.83 -6.36
N GLU A 322 -6.08 -0.60 -6.09
CA GLU A 322 -6.91 0.46 -5.50
C GLU A 322 -7.50 1.40 -6.56
N ILE A 323 -8.78 1.69 -6.45
CA ILE A 323 -9.53 2.64 -7.29
C ILE A 323 -10.18 3.67 -6.38
N THR A 324 -9.74 4.92 -6.45
CA THR A 324 -10.30 6.01 -5.65
C THR A 324 -11.36 6.77 -6.42
N VAL A 325 -12.48 7.05 -5.78
CA VAL A 325 -13.57 7.89 -6.29
C VAL A 325 -13.75 9.09 -5.38
N TYR A 326 -13.87 10.29 -5.96
CA TYR A 326 -14.03 11.53 -5.20
C TYR A 326 -14.72 12.63 -6.03
N VAL A 327 -15.44 13.51 -5.36
CA VAL A 327 -15.86 14.79 -5.94
C VAL A 327 -14.68 15.78 -5.88
N ASP A 328 -14.33 16.38 -7.02
CA ASP A 328 -13.20 17.32 -7.10
C ASP A 328 -13.54 18.64 -6.44
N GLU A 329 -12.89 18.93 -5.31
CA GLU A 329 -13.11 20.16 -4.54
C GLU A 329 -12.43 21.38 -5.15
N ASN A 330 -11.51 21.18 -6.11
CA ASN A 330 -10.92 22.28 -6.86
C ASN A 330 -11.86 22.79 -7.96
N ASP A 331 -12.91 22.04 -8.29
CA ASP A 331 -14.01 22.52 -9.12
C ASP A 331 -15.03 23.28 -8.25
N PRO A 332 -15.07 24.63 -8.31
CA PRO A 332 -15.98 25.42 -7.49
C PRO A 332 -17.46 25.20 -7.84
N THR A 333 -17.74 24.58 -9.00
CA THR A 333 -19.10 24.23 -9.40
C THR A 333 -19.58 22.92 -8.77
N GLY A 334 -18.66 22.08 -8.28
CA GLY A 334 -18.96 20.73 -7.80
C GLY A 334 -19.44 19.77 -8.90
N GLU A 335 -19.31 20.15 -10.18
CA GLU A 335 -19.77 19.35 -11.32
C GLU A 335 -18.79 18.24 -11.73
N THR A 336 -17.64 18.14 -11.06
CA THR A 336 -16.59 17.20 -11.42
C THR A 336 -16.48 16.10 -10.38
N LEU A 337 -16.73 14.86 -10.81
CA LEU A 337 -16.41 13.65 -10.07
C LEU A 337 -15.22 12.98 -10.77
N SER A 338 -14.25 12.50 -10.01
CA SER A 338 -13.04 11.87 -10.56
C SER A 338 -12.85 10.47 -10.02
N ILE A 339 -12.26 9.63 -10.87
CA ILE A 339 -11.81 8.27 -10.55
C ILE A 339 -10.31 8.20 -10.80
N SER A 340 -9.54 7.84 -9.77
CA SER A 340 -8.10 7.63 -9.84
C SER A 340 -7.77 6.14 -9.73
N PHE A 341 -6.89 5.67 -10.59
CA PHE A 341 -6.26 4.37 -10.47
C PHE A 341 -4.83 4.56 -10.01
N LEU A 342 -4.36 3.71 -9.10
CA LEU A 342 -2.92 3.48 -8.99
C LEU A 342 -2.46 2.76 -10.27
N ASN A 343 -1.70 3.45 -11.10
CA ASN A 343 -1.42 3.06 -12.47
C ASN A 343 -0.64 1.73 -12.50
N PRO A 344 -1.23 0.63 -13.03
CA PRO A 344 -0.55 -0.66 -13.06
C PRO A 344 0.77 -0.62 -13.82
N ASN A 345 0.89 0.21 -14.86
CA ASN A 345 2.15 0.37 -15.60
C ASN A 345 3.24 1.03 -14.75
N PHE A 346 2.88 1.97 -13.88
CA PHE A 346 3.80 2.53 -12.91
C PHE A 346 4.14 1.48 -11.84
N MET A 347 3.13 0.81 -11.27
CA MET A 347 3.32 -0.17 -10.22
C MET A 347 4.25 -1.30 -10.64
N PHE A 348 3.96 -2.00 -11.74
CA PHE A 348 4.82 -3.07 -12.23
C PHE A 348 6.18 -2.55 -12.73
N GLY A 349 6.25 -1.35 -13.28
CA GLY A 349 7.50 -0.76 -13.78
C GLY A 349 8.43 -0.23 -12.70
N THR A 350 7.91 0.07 -11.51
CA THR A 350 8.64 0.70 -10.41
C THR A 350 8.77 -0.26 -9.23
N MET A 351 7.65 -0.71 -8.66
CA MET A 351 7.62 -1.52 -7.43
C MET A 351 8.13 -2.96 -7.65
N PHE A 352 8.00 -3.47 -8.88
CA PHE A 352 8.47 -4.80 -9.29
C PHE A 352 9.73 -4.73 -10.18
N GLU A 353 10.42 -3.58 -10.18
CA GLU A 353 11.60 -3.37 -11.01
C GLU A 353 12.68 -4.44 -10.73
N GLY A 354 13.13 -5.13 -11.78
CA GLY A 354 14.11 -6.22 -11.70
C GLY A 354 13.56 -7.57 -11.23
N ALA A 355 12.29 -7.65 -10.79
CA ALA A 355 11.71 -8.87 -10.24
C ALA A 355 11.58 -9.99 -11.29
N VAL A 356 11.18 -9.64 -12.52
CA VAL A 356 11.00 -10.60 -13.62
C VAL A 356 12.35 -11.16 -14.08
N GLU A 357 13.35 -10.30 -14.25
CA GLU A 357 14.71 -10.69 -14.61
C GLU A 357 15.31 -11.61 -13.57
N LYS A 358 15.15 -11.27 -12.28
CA LYS A 358 15.60 -12.10 -11.18
C LYS A 358 14.90 -13.46 -11.17
N ALA A 359 13.57 -13.49 -11.29
CA ALA A 359 12.80 -14.74 -11.28
C ALA A 359 13.11 -15.64 -12.49
N LEU A 360 13.50 -15.06 -13.64
CA LEU A 360 14.00 -15.81 -14.79
C LEU A 360 15.40 -16.38 -14.52
N ALA A 361 16.29 -15.60 -13.91
CA ALA A 361 17.63 -16.05 -13.53
C ALA A 361 17.61 -17.18 -12.49
N ASP A 362 16.65 -17.13 -11.56
CA ASP A 362 16.44 -18.14 -10.52
C ASP A 362 15.61 -19.35 -10.99
N GLU A 363 15.29 -19.44 -12.29
CA GLU A 363 14.48 -20.51 -12.90
C GLU A 363 13.06 -20.67 -12.32
N VAL A 364 12.55 -19.65 -11.61
CA VAL A 364 11.16 -19.58 -11.13
C VAL A 364 10.19 -19.32 -12.29
N LEU A 365 10.65 -18.56 -13.28
CA LEU A 365 9.91 -18.25 -14.51
C LEU A 365 10.54 -18.90 -15.74
N THR A 366 9.69 -19.28 -16.69
CA THR A 366 10.15 -19.60 -18.04
C THR A 366 10.27 -18.32 -18.89
N LYS A 367 10.97 -18.40 -20.04
CA LYS A 367 10.98 -17.29 -21.01
C LYS A 367 9.57 -16.94 -21.52
N ALA A 368 8.68 -17.93 -21.64
CA ALA A 368 7.30 -17.70 -22.01
C ALA A 368 6.54 -16.92 -20.91
N ASP A 369 6.81 -17.24 -19.64
CA ASP A 369 6.25 -16.49 -18.52
C ASP A 369 6.72 -15.03 -18.56
N ALA A 370 8.01 -14.78 -18.78
CA ALA A 370 8.56 -13.41 -18.85
C ALA A 370 7.86 -12.55 -19.93
N VAL A 371 7.53 -13.13 -21.09
CA VAL A 371 6.74 -12.47 -22.15
C VAL A 371 5.30 -12.18 -21.69
N LEU A 372 4.71 -13.03 -20.83
CA LEU A 372 3.40 -12.72 -20.25
C LEU A 372 3.49 -11.52 -19.30
N TYR A 373 4.52 -11.43 -18.47
CA TYR A 373 4.73 -10.31 -17.55
C TYR A 373 4.91 -8.97 -18.29
N SER A 374 5.55 -8.96 -19.47
CA SER A 374 5.76 -7.72 -20.23
C SER A 374 4.46 -7.08 -20.74
N THR A 375 3.32 -7.77 -20.64
CA THR A 375 1.98 -7.26 -21.03
C THR A 375 1.01 -7.23 -19.86
N LEU A 376 1.47 -7.57 -18.65
CA LEU A 376 0.60 -7.78 -17.49
C LEU A 376 -0.05 -6.48 -17.06
N ALA A 377 0.74 -5.41 -16.93
CA ALA A 377 0.25 -4.10 -16.54
C ALA A 377 -0.85 -3.57 -17.46
N ASP A 378 -0.66 -3.68 -18.78
CA ASP A 378 -1.66 -3.26 -19.77
C ASP A 378 -2.95 -4.06 -19.67
N LYS A 379 -2.86 -5.38 -19.46
CA LYS A 379 -4.05 -6.24 -19.29
C LYS A 379 -4.80 -5.93 -18.00
N VAL A 380 -4.07 -5.77 -16.90
CA VAL A 380 -4.64 -5.38 -15.60
C VAL A 380 -5.38 -4.06 -15.75
N PHE A 381 -4.71 -3.05 -16.32
CA PHE A 381 -5.33 -1.74 -16.49
C PHE A 381 -6.52 -1.75 -17.44
N ALA A 382 -6.45 -2.50 -18.55
CA ALA A 382 -7.56 -2.63 -19.49
C ALA A 382 -8.79 -3.30 -18.84
N ASP A 383 -8.60 -4.37 -18.07
CA ASP A 383 -9.69 -5.02 -17.35
C ASP A 383 -10.33 -4.09 -16.30
N LEU A 384 -9.51 -3.45 -15.47
CA LEU A 384 -9.98 -2.49 -14.45
C LEU A 384 -10.74 -1.32 -15.09
N ARG A 385 -10.27 -0.84 -16.25
CA ARG A 385 -10.93 0.21 -16.99
C ARG A 385 -12.31 -0.22 -17.48
N MET A 386 -12.43 -1.42 -18.06
CA MET A 386 -13.72 -1.96 -18.51
C MET A 386 -14.71 -2.11 -17.35
N ILE A 387 -14.25 -2.55 -16.18
CA ILE A 387 -15.05 -2.67 -14.96
C ILE A 387 -15.58 -1.30 -14.51
N VAL A 388 -14.70 -0.30 -14.44
CA VAL A 388 -15.09 1.06 -14.04
C VAL A 388 -16.01 1.70 -15.08
N ASP A 389 -15.77 1.48 -16.37
CA ASP A 389 -16.63 1.99 -17.44
C ASP A 389 -18.05 1.40 -17.35
N GLU A 390 -18.17 0.10 -17.05
CA GLU A 390 -19.48 -0.53 -16.81
C GLU A 390 -20.18 0.09 -15.58
N ALA A 391 -19.44 0.31 -14.49
CA ALA A 391 -19.98 0.93 -13.28
C ALA A 391 -20.48 2.36 -13.54
N VAL A 392 -19.72 3.15 -14.29
CA VAL A 392 -20.09 4.51 -14.73
C VAL A 392 -21.36 4.47 -15.59
N GLN A 393 -21.41 3.57 -16.59
CA GLN A 393 -22.53 3.47 -17.53
C GLN A 393 -23.83 3.00 -16.87
N THR A 394 -23.73 2.13 -15.86
CA THR A 394 -24.87 1.56 -15.14
C THR A 394 -25.17 2.25 -13.81
N SER A 395 -24.46 3.34 -13.51
CA SER A 395 -24.69 4.12 -12.29
C SER A 395 -26.06 4.80 -12.30
N SER A 396 -26.64 4.99 -11.11
CA SER A 396 -27.88 5.74 -10.92
C SER A 396 -27.69 7.26 -10.89
N LEU A 397 -26.44 7.75 -11.02
CA LEU A 397 -26.09 9.17 -10.96
C LEU A 397 -26.58 9.94 -12.19
N GLY A 398 -26.91 9.25 -13.27
CA GLY A 398 -27.30 9.82 -14.56
C GLY A 398 -26.24 9.60 -15.64
N THR A 399 -26.41 10.21 -16.80
CA THR A 399 -25.44 10.07 -17.89
C THR A 399 -24.17 10.87 -17.60
N LEU A 400 -23.09 10.15 -17.33
CA LEU A 400 -21.76 10.71 -17.10
C LEU A 400 -21.02 10.88 -18.43
N VAL A 401 -20.45 12.06 -18.65
CA VAL A 401 -19.61 12.38 -19.81
C VAL A 401 -18.16 12.52 -19.35
N THR A 402 -17.27 11.73 -19.95
CA THR A 402 -15.85 11.74 -19.63
C THR A 402 -15.16 12.97 -20.21
N THR A 403 -14.29 13.58 -19.41
CA THR A 403 -13.25 14.48 -19.89
C THR A 403 -11.91 13.87 -19.48
N PRO A 404 -11.06 13.44 -20.42
CA PRO A 404 -9.74 12.95 -20.08
C PRO A 404 -8.97 14.05 -19.34
N VAL A 405 -8.48 13.76 -18.12
CA VAL A 405 -7.60 14.67 -17.39
C VAL A 405 -6.20 14.10 -17.47
N ILE A 406 -5.29 14.85 -18.09
CA ILE A 406 -3.87 14.55 -18.01
C ILE A 406 -3.41 15.13 -16.67
N VAL A 407 -3.20 14.28 -15.67
CA VAL A 407 -2.45 14.68 -14.48
C VAL A 407 -1.02 14.84 -14.93
N ALA A 408 -0.57 16.09 -15.04
CA ALA A 408 0.84 16.36 -15.27
C ALA A 408 1.62 15.88 -14.02
N PRO A 409 2.76 15.20 -14.19
CA PRO A 409 3.66 14.91 -13.07
C PRO A 409 4.19 16.19 -12.43
#